data_AF-A0A1F8V803-F1
#
_entry.id   AF-A0A1F8V803-F1
#
_cell.length_a   1.000
_cell.length_b   1.000
_cell.length_c   1.000
_cell.angle_alpha   90.00
_cell.angle_beta   90.00
_cell.angle_gamma   90.00
#
_symmetry.space_group_name_H-M   'P 1'
#
loop_
_entity.id
_entity.type
_entity.pdbx_description
1 polymer ?
#
loop_
_entity_poly.entity_id
_entity_poly.type
_entity_poly.pdbx_seq_one_letter_code
_entity_poly.pdbx_strand_id
1 'polypeptide(L)'
;MLDKSIPYMNIIMKLQSKLISSLSGPVLPNGYTFRLYNDGDEIHWARIETSVLEFESENDACDYFTKKFIPHIDELKSRCVFVINQEGLPIANSRLLSFSTKRW
;
A
#
# COMPACT_ATOMS: atom_id res chain seq x y z
N MET A 1 -15.81 -8.00 3.44
CA MET A 1 -15.21 -9.29 3.02
C MET A 1 -15.09 -9.24 1.51
N LEU A 2 -13.91 -9.52 0.95
CA LEU A 2 -13.67 -9.46 -0.50
C LEU A 2 -14.32 -10.67 -1.19
N ASP A 3 -15.19 -10.43 -2.16
CA ASP A 3 -15.85 -11.48 -2.94
C ASP A 3 -15.05 -11.79 -4.22
N LYS A 4 -14.31 -12.89 -4.20
CA LYS A 4 -13.46 -13.34 -5.32
C LYS A 4 -14.25 -13.97 -6.48
N SER A 5 -15.58 -14.12 -6.36
CA SER A 5 -16.43 -14.58 -7.47
C SER A 5 -16.67 -13.47 -8.51
N ILE A 6 -16.47 -12.21 -8.12
CA ILE A 6 -16.62 -11.06 -9.00
C ILE A 6 -15.35 -10.92 -9.85
N PRO A 7 -15.46 -10.80 -11.19
CA PRO A 7 -14.31 -10.56 -12.05
C PRO A 7 -13.54 -9.29 -11.64
N TYR A 8 -12.22 -9.43 -11.50
CA TYR A 8 -11.35 -8.30 -11.19
C TYR A 8 -11.35 -7.27 -12.33
N MET A 9 -11.55 -5.99 -11.98
CA MET A 9 -11.50 -4.86 -12.91
C MET A 9 -10.64 -3.74 -12.31
N ASN A 10 -9.71 -3.21 -13.11
CA ASN A 10 -8.91 -2.07 -12.70
C ASN A 10 -9.75 -0.78 -12.77
N ILE A 11 -9.90 -0.10 -11.63
CA ILE A 11 -10.52 1.22 -11.55
C ILE A 11 -9.43 2.25 -11.31
N ILE A 12 -9.28 3.21 -12.24
CA ILE A 12 -8.34 4.31 -12.12
C ILE A 12 -9.12 5.58 -11.77
N MET A 13 -8.95 6.08 -10.55
CA MET A 13 -9.48 7.37 -10.14
C MET A 13 -8.53 8.48 -10.57
N LYS A 14 -9.07 9.54 -11.19
CA LYS A 14 -8.28 10.67 -11.68
C LYS A 14 -8.65 11.95 -10.94
N LEU A 15 -7.65 12.56 -10.31
CA LEU A 15 -7.74 13.92 -9.79
C LEU A 15 -6.97 14.87 -10.72
N GLN A 16 -7.53 16.03 -11.02
CA GLN A 16 -6.83 17.05 -11.81
C GLN A 16 -5.71 17.66 -10.95
N SER A 17 -4.47 17.68 -11.45
CA SER A 17 -3.31 18.15 -10.67
C SER A 17 -3.46 19.57 -10.12
N LYS A 18 -4.18 20.45 -10.84
CA LYS A 18 -4.47 21.83 -10.39
C LYS A 18 -5.31 21.90 -9.11
N LEU A 19 -6.02 20.84 -8.76
CA LEU A 19 -6.84 20.77 -7.54
C LEU A 19 -6.04 20.29 -6.34
N ILE A 20 -4.85 19.70 -6.52
CA ILE A 20 -4.06 19.13 -5.43
C ILE A 20 -3.68 20.22 -4.42
N SER A 21 -3.26 21.40 -4.89
CA SER A 21 -2.88 22.52 -4.00
C SER A 21 -4.03 23.06 -3.16
N SER A 22 -5.28 22.79 -3.53
CA SER A 22 -6.48 23.19 -2.77
C SER A 22 -6.98 22.15 -1.78
N LEU A 23 -6.41 20.93 -1.80
CA LEU A 23 -6.80 19.88 -0.86
C LEU A 23 -6.00 19.99 0.43
N SER A 24 -6.68 19.84 1.56
CA SER A 24 -6.01 19.58 2.82
C SER A 24 -5.34 18.21 2.79
N GLY A 25 -4.17 18.12 3.42
CA GLY A 25 -3.52 16.82 3.63
C GLY A 25 -4.39 15.89 4.49
N PRO A 26 -4.22 14.56 4.35
CA PRO A 26 -4.98 13.61 5.16
C PRO A 26 -4.65 13.79 6.64
N VAL A 27 -5.70 13.84 7.47
CA VAL A 27 -5.59 13.90 8.94
C VAL A 27 -5.93 12.52 9.49
N LEU A 28 -5.00 11.96 10.27
CA LEU A 28 -5.24 10.69 10.96
C LEU A 28 -5.93 10.93 12.31
N PRO A 29 -6.74 9.98 12.80
CA PRO A 29 -7.25 10.03 14.17
C PRO A 29 -6.10 10.01 15.20
N ASN A 30 -6.40 10.49 16.41
CA ASN A 30 -5.42 10.50 17.49
C ASN A 30 -4.87 9.10 17.77
N GLY A 31 -3.55 9.01 17.93
CA GLY A 31 -2.86 7.75 18.16
C GLY A 31 -2.47 6.99 16.90
N TYR A 32 -2.70 7.56 15.72
CA TYR A 32 -2.20 7.03 14.47
C TYR A 32 -1.19 7.96 13.82
N THR A 33 -0.19 7.39 13.17
CA THR A 33 0.87 8.15 12.48
C THR A 33 1.22 7.52 11.14
N PHE A 34 1.68 8.33 10.19
CA PHE A 34 2.25 7.84 8.95
C PHE A 34 3.73 7.51 9.10
N ARG A 35 4.19 6.44 8.44
CA ARG A 35 5.60 6.09 8.32
C ARG A 35 5.87 5.46 6.95
N LEU A 36 6.99 5.79 6.32
CA LEU A 36 7.46 5.09 5.12
C LEU A 36 7.93 3.66 5.45
N TYR A 37 7.88 2.77 4.47
CA TYR A 37 8.38 1.39 4.58
C TYR A 37 9.82 1.32 5.09
N ASN A 38 10.07 0.36 5.98
CA ASN A 38 11.37 -0.03 6.53
C ASN A 38 11.60 -1.52 6.30
N ASP A 39 12.85 -1.94 6.31
CA ASP A 39 13.20 -3.36 6.21
C ASP A 39 12.54 -4.17 7.34
N GLY A 40 11.92 -5.29 6.99
CA GLY A 40 11.11 -6.11 7.91
C GLY A 40 9.60 -5.89 7.80
N ASP A 41 9.15 -4.80 7.17
CA ASP A 41 7.73 -4.51 6.99
C ASP A 41 7.01 -5.46 6.03
N GLU A 42 7.72 -6.31 5.28
CA GLU A 42 7.12 -7.33 4.42
C GLU A 42 6.20 -8.28 5.20
N ILE A 43 6.52 -8.57 6.47
CA ILE A 43 5.69 -9.41 7.35
C ILE A 43 4.40 -8.67 7.72
N HIS A 44 4.51 -7.37 8.05
CA HIS A 44 3.35 -6.55 8.35
C HIS A 44 2.46 -6.32 7.13
N TRP A 45 3.07 -6.12 5.95
CA TRP A 45 2.38 -6.03 4.69
C TRP A 45 1.62 -7.33 4.40
N ALA A 46 2.28 -8.48 4.50
CA ALA A 46 1.66 -9.78 4.27
C ALA A 46 0.46 -10.00 5.17
N ARG A 47 0.61 -9.71 6.47
CA ARG A 47 -0.49 -9.79 7.44
C ARG A 47 -1.66 -8.87 7.09
N ILE A 48 -1.40 -7.63 6.65
CA ILE A 48 -2.45 -6.69 6.25
C ILE A 48 -3.19 -7.22 5.02
N GLU A 49 -2.47 -7.63 3.97
CA GLU A 49 -3.08 -8.11 2.72
C GLU A 49 -3.87 -9.42 2.92
N THR A 50 -3.37 -10.34 3.75
CA THR A 50 -4.12 -11.54 4.15
C THR A 50 -5.37 -11.17 4.97
N SER A 51 -5.29 -10.16 5.85
CA SER A 51 -6.45 -9.74 6.67
C SER A 51 -7.60 -9.13 5.84
N VAL A 52 -7.29 -8.58 4.66
CA VAL A 52 -8.30 -8.09 3.70
C VAL A 52 -8.70 -9.14 2.66
N LEU A 53 -8.21 -10.38 2.83
CA LEU A 53 -8.47 -11.55 1.99
C LEU A 53 -7.89 -11.44 0.58
N GLU A 54 -6.89 -10.59 0.35
CA GLU A 54 -6.18 -10.54 -0.92
C GLU A 54 -5.43 -11.86 -1.14
N PHE A 55 -4.79 -12.38 -0.09
CA PHE A 55 -4.09 -13.67 -0.07
C PHE A 55 -4.76 -14.66 0.88
N GLU A 56 -4.67 -15.96 0.57
CA GLU A 56 -5.20 -17.04 1.41
C GLU A 56 -4.37 -17.26 2.69
N SER A 57 -3.06 -16.97 2.62
CA SER A 57 -2.14 -17.07 3.75
C SER A 57 -1.10 -15.95 3.74
N GLU A 58 -0.51 -15.67 4.92
CA GLU A 58 0.60 -14.71 5.03
C GLU A 58 1.84 -15.20 4.26
N ASN A 59 2.04 -16.53 4.14
CA ASN A 59 3.13 -17.09 3.34
C ASN A 59 2.95 -16.78 1.84
N ASP A 60 1.75 -16.93 1.30
CA ASP A 60 1.47 -16.61 -0.11
C ASP A 60 1.72 -15.12 -0.40
N ALA A 61 1.33 -14.26 0.55
CA ALA A 61 1.59 -12.84 0.48
C ALA A 61 3.11 -12.53 0.53
N CYS A 62 3.86 -13.13 1.45
CA CYS A 62 5.32 -12.98 1.53
C CYS A 62 6.04 -13.45 0.25
N ASP A 63 5.61 -14.57 -0.32
CA ASP A 63 6.14 -15.08 -1.58
C ASP A 63 5.88 -14.12 -2.73
N TYR A 64 4.67 -13.55 -2.79
CA TYR A 64 4.32 -12.53 -3.77
C TYR A 64 5.17 -11.27 -3.58
N PHE A 65 5.30 -10.78 -2.35
CA PHE A 65 6.10 -9.62 -2.00
C PHE A 65 7.55 -9.81 -2.45
N THR A 66 8.13 -10.97 -2.14
CA THR A 66 9.51 -11.32 -2.51
C THR A 66 9.69 -11.27 -4.03
N LYS A 67 8.77 -11.84 -4.80
CA LYS A 67 8.88 -11.90 -6.26
C LYS A 67 8.64 -10.55 -6.94
N LYS A 68 7.77 -9.70 -6.39
CA LYS A 68 7.29 -8.47 -7.05
C LYS A 68 7.90 -7.19 -6.53
N PHE A 69 8.28 -7.16 -5.26
CA PHE A 69 8.62 -5.92 -4.55
C PHE A 69 10.08 -5.85 -4.14
N ILE A 70 10.69 -6.95 -3.69
CA ILE A 70 12.13 -6.98 -3.34
C ILE A 70 13.05 -6.49 -4.48
N PRO A 71 12.82 -6.81 -5.77
CA PRO A 71 13.62 -6.26 -6.86
C PRO A 71 13.60 -4.73 -6.97
N HIS A 72 12.66 -4.06 -6.29
CA HIS A 72 12.44 -2.62 -6.31
C HIS A 72 12.41 -2.02 -4.89
N ILE A 73 13.18 -2.60 -3.95
CA ILE A 73 13.13 -2.24 -2.53
C ILE A 73 13.40 -0.75 -2.26
N ASP A 74 14.30 -0.13 -3.01
CA ASP A 74 14.59 1.31 -2.89
C ASP A 74 13.40 2.19 -3.28
N GLU A 75 12.62 1.76 -4.27
CA GLU A 75 11.37 2.44 -4.61
C GLU A 75 10.31 2.26 -3.52
N LEU A 76 10.25 1.09 -2.88
CA LEU A 76 9.32 0.85 -1.78
C LEU A 76 9.61 1.75 -0.58
N LYS A 77 10.89 1.88 -0.19
CA LYS A 77 11.31 2.76 0.90
C LYS A 77 10.88 4.21 0.71
N SER A 78 10.74 4.67 -0.53
CA SER A 78 10.32 6.04 -0.85
C SER A 78 8.83 6.21 -1.22
N ARG A 79 8.11 5.12 -1.47
CA ARG A 79 6.75 5.15 -2.07
C ARG A 79 5.69 4.36 -1.34
N CYS A 80 6.08 3.49 -0.40
CA CYS A 80 5.15 2.74 0.42
C CYS A 80 5.02 3.40 1.79
N VAL A 81 3.79 3.71 2.17
CA VAL A 81 3.44 4.35 3.44
C VAL A 81 2.55 3.41 4.25
N PHE A 82 2.83 3.32 5.54
CA PHE A 82 1.99 2.65 6.51
C PHE A 82 1.31 3.64 7.44
N VAL A 83 0.12 3.24 7.89
CA VAL A 83 -0.51 3.82 9.09
C VAL A 83 -0.13 2.94 10.28
N ILE A 84 0.47 3.58 11.29
CA ILE A 84 0.93 2.95 12.53
C ILE A 84 -0.06 3.29 13.63
N ASN A 85 -0.45 2.32 14.46
CA ASN A 85 -1.30 2.53 15.62
C ASN A 85 -0.51 2.99 16.87
N GLN A 86 -1.19 3.16 18.00
CA GLN A 86 -0.59 3.62 19.26
C GLN A 86 0.47 2.66 19.83
N GLU A 87 0.40 1.38 19.46
CA GLU A 87 1.33 0.33 19.88
C GLU A 87 2.57 0.22 18.98
N GLY A 88 2.66 1.06 17.94
CA GLY A 88 3.74 0.99 16.96
C GLY A 88 3.53 -0.06 15.87
N LEU A 89 2.35 -0.67 15.77
CA LEU A 89 2.04 -1.71 14.79
C LEU A 89 1.51 -1.09 13.48
N PRO A 90 2.05 -1.49 12.31
CA PRO A 90 1.44 -1.15 11.02
C PRO A 90 0.08 -1.86 10.86
N ILE A 91 -0.96 -1.09 10.55
CA ILE A 91 -2.34 -1.60 10.43
C ILE A 91 -2.99 -1.32 9.06
N ALA A 92 -2.39 -0.48 8.24
CA ALA A 92 -2.81 -0.22 6.87
C ALA A 92 -1.60 0.19 6.03
N ASN A 93 -1.65 -0.07 4.73
CA ASN A 93 -0.60 0.31 3.80
C ASN A 93 -1.17 0.99 2.55
N SER A 94 -0.36 1.80 1.90
CA SER A 94 -0.63 2.34 0.57
C SER A 94 0.68 2.53 -0.17
N ARG A 95 0.65 2.34 -1.49
CA ARG A 95 1.82 2.50 -2.34
C ARG A 95 1.55 3.48 -3.47
N LEU A 96 2.49 4.40 -3.66
CA LEU A 96 2.51 5.26 -4.83
C LEU A 96 3.01 4.49 -6.06
N LEU A 97 2.11 4.29 -7.03
CA LEU A 97 2.44 3.80 -8.36
C LEU A 97 2.81 4.98 -9.25
N SER A 98 4.03 4.98 -9.79
CA SER A 98 4.43 5.92 -10.83
C SER A 98 4.37 5.23 -12.18
N PHE A 99 3.55 5.77 -13.08
CA PHE A 99 3.57 5.36 -14.48
C PHE A 99 4.50 6.30 -15.23
N SER A 100 5.64 5.78 -15.69
CA SER A 100 6.38 6.44 -16.77
C SER A 100 5.52 6.33 -18.02
N THR A 101 4.76 7.38 -18.34
CA THR A 101 4.16 7.50 -19.66
C THR A 101 5.30 7.67 -20.65
N LYS A 102 5.75 6.58 -21.29
CA LYS A 102 6.34 6.70 -22.62
C LYS A 102 5.26 7.35 -23.47
N ARG A 103 5.44 8.63 -23.78
CA ARG A 103 4.70 9.32 -24.84
C ARG A 103 4.86 8.46 -26.10
N TRP A 104 3.74 7.92 -26.58
CA TRP A 104 3.65 7.35 -27.92
C TRP A 104 3.80 8.46 -28.95
#